data_AF-A0A536Q2S9-F1
#
_entry.id   AF-A0A536Q2S9-F1
#
_cell.length_a   1.000
_cell.length_b   1.000
_cell.length_c   1.000
_cell.angle_alpha   90.00
_cell.angle_beta   90.00
_cell.angle_gamma   90.00
#
_symmetry.space_group_name_H-M   'P 1'
#
loop_
_entity.id
_entity.type
_entity.pdbx_description
1 polymer ?
#
loop_
_entity_poly.entity_id
_entity_poly.type
_entity_poly.pdbx_seq_one_letter_code
_entity_poly.pdbx_strand_id
1 'polypeptide(L)'
;MLNALRLEPVSAGFHFLAIFSSAPSTQQGSRIDGTIDQRGAITVASRTPSGPPPCPICLARGTRIATPTGDVAVEDLRAGDVVWTQGESGARVAAALVEIGSTPVPATHQVVYLVLSDGRTVDVSPGHPTADGRRVGDLVAGDAYDGAIVASADRVAYSGGATFDILPAGPTGAYWANGVVLGSTLR
;
A
#
# COMPACT_ATOMS: atom_id res chain seq x y z
N MET A 1 -1.72 5.30 -9.14
CA MET A 1 -3.02 4.90 -9.72
C MET A 1 -4.16 5.78 -9.19
N LEU A 2 -5.06 6.27 -10.07
CA LEU A 2 -6.33 6.88 -9.65
C LEU A 2 -7.23 5.79 -9.04
N ASN A 3 -7.95 6.09 -7.96
CA ASN A 3 -9.07 5.28 -7.46
C ASN A 3 -10.24 5.32 -8.47
N ALA A 4 -10.02 4.77 -9.66
CA ALA A 4 -10.96 4.79 -10.76
C ALA A 4 -11.77 3.50 -10.76
N LEU A 5 -13.08 3.63 -10.81
CA LEU A 5 -13.97 2.52 -11.09
C LEU A 5 -13.70 2.04 -12.52
N ARG A 6 -13.23 0.80 -12.68
CA ARG A 6 -13.05 0.19 -14.00
C ARG A 6 -14.41 -0.06 -14.62
N LEU A 7 -14.61 0.48 -15.81
CA LEU A 7 -15.84 0.38 -16.58
C LEU A 7 -15.58 -0.41 -17.87
N GLU A 8 -16.38 -1.44 -18.12
CA GLU A 8 -16.33 -2.25 -19.34
C GLU A 8 -17.52 -1.89 -20.24
N PRO A 9 -17.31 -1.46 -21.49
CA PRO A 9 -18.42 -1.06 -22.36
C PRO A 9 -19.33 -2.26 -22.68
N VAL A 10 -20.64 -2.05 -22.60
CA VAL A 10 -21.70 -2.99 -23.00
C VAL A 10 -22.71 -2.29 -23.91
N SER A 11 -23.62 -3.06 -24.53
CA SER A 11 -24.53 -2.55 -25.57
C SER A 11 -25.35 -1.31 -25.17
N ALA A 12 -25.67 -1.14 -23.89
CA ALA A 12 -26.50 -0.04 -23.38
C ALA A 12 -25.81 0.83 -22.31
N GLY A 13 -24.47 0.80 -22.20
CA GLY A 13 -23.73 1.58 -21.21
C GLY A 13 -22.42 0.93 -20.80
N PHE A 14 -22.18 0.86 -19.49
CA PHE A 14 -20.96 0.29 -18.92
C PHE A 14 -21.31 -0.74 -17.85
N HIS A 15 -20.60 -1.86 -17.84
CA HIS A 15 -20.55 -2.81 -16.74
C HIS A 15 -19.45 -2.40 -15.76
N PHE A 16 -19.67 -2.65 -14.47
CA PHE A 16 -18.66 -2.53 -13.44
C PHE A 16 -18.74 -3.66 -12.43
N LEU A 17 -17.59 -3.96 -11.85
CA LEU A 17 -17.45 -4.92 -10.77
C LEU A 17 -16.46 -4.35 -9.74
N ALA A 18 -16.98 -3.97 -8.57
CA ALA A 18 -16.16 -3.29 -7.56
C ALA A 18 -16.62 -3.61 -6.14
N ILE A 19 -15.73 -3.39 -5.17
CA ILE A 19 -16.05 -3.51 -3.75
C ILE A 19 -16.29 -2.12 -3.19
N PHE A 20 -17.44 -1.94 -2.56
CA PHE A 20 -17.84 -0.69 -1.93
C PHE A 20 -17.97 -0.91 -0.42
N SER A 21 -17.46 0.00 0.39
CA SER A 21 -17.63 -0.02 1.85
C SER A 21 -18.23 1.31 2.30
N SER A 22 -19.27 1.26 3.12
CA SER A 22 -19.90 2.44 3.72
C SER A 22 -19.05 3.08 4.83
N ALA A 23 -18.05 2.36 5.33
CA ALA A 23 -17.01 2.86 6.23
C ALA A 23 -15.70 2.08 5.99
N PRO A 24 -14.52 2.73 5.93
CA PRO A 24 -13.28 2.04 5.58
C PRO A 24 -12.70 1.17 6.72
N SER A 25 -13.34 1.14 7.89
CA SER A 25 -12.91 0.39 9.08
C SER A 25 -13.78 -0.81 9.45
N THR A 26 -14.91 -1.00 8.77
CA THR A 26 -15.68 -2.23 8.93
C THR A 26 -15.13 -3.28 7.97
N GLN A 27 -14.89 -4.50 8.45
CA GLN A 27 -14.60 -5.68 7.61
C GLN A 27 -15.76 -6.06 6.65
N GLN A 28 -16.74 -5.16 6.47
CA GLN A 28 -17.96 -5.33 5.70
C GLN A 28 -17.88 -4.42 4.47
N GLY A 29 -17.28 -4.95 3.42
CA GLY A 29 -17.50 -4.45 2.06
C GLY A 29 -18.70 -5.14 1.42
N SER A 30 -19.17 -4.58 0.33
CA SER A 30 -20.08 -5.25 -0.59
C SER A 30 -19.43 -5.28 -1.96
N ARG A 31 -19.21 -6.48 -2.49
CA ARG A 31 -18.89 -6.64 -3.91
C ARG A 31 -20.19 -6.40 -4.68
N ILE A 32 -20.16 -5.40 -5.56
CA ILE A 32 -21.28 -4.99 -6.40
C ILE A 32 -20.89 -5.26 -7.84
N ASP A 33 -21.75 -6.02 -8.50
CA ASP A 33 -21.78 -6.21 -9.95
C ASP A 33 -22.96 -5.40 -10.48
N GLY A 34 -22.73 -4.50 -11.43
CA GLY A 34 -23.77 -3.63 -11.93
C GLY A 34 -23.49 -3.01 -13.28
N THR A 35 -24.48 -2.27 -13.78
CA THR A 35 -24.38 -1.50 -15.01
C THR A 35 -24.72 -0.03 -14.78
N ILE A 36 -24.11 0.84 -15.57
CA ILE A 36 -24.38 2.27 -15.64
C ILE A 36 -24.88 2.54 -17.06
N ASP A 37 -26.11 3.05 -17.21
CA ASP A 37 -26.63 3.40 -18.53
C ASP A 37 -26.03 4.72 -19.06
N GLN A 38 -26.36 5.08 -20.31
CA GLN A 38 -25.87 6.32 -20.94
C GLN A 38 -26.36 7.61 -20.27
N ARG A 39 -27.34 7.52 -19.35
CA ARG A 39 -27.89 8.64 -18.58
C ARG A 39 -27.34 8.68 -17.14
N GLY A 40 -26.46 7.73 -16.78
CA GLY A 40 -25.87 7.62 -15.46
C GLY A 40 -26.72 6.85 -14.44
N ALA A 41 -27.81 6.19 -14.85
CA ALA A 41 -28.61 5.37 -13.95
C ALA A 41 -27.88 4.04 -13.67
N ILE A 42 -27.82 3.67 -12.39
CA ILE A 42 -27.10 2.49 -11.91
C ILE A 42 -28.10 1.36 -11.64
N THR A 43 -27.88 0.19 -12.24
CA THR A 43 -28.60 -1.05 -11.93
C THR A 43 -27.65 -2.03 -11.28
N VAL A 44 -27.98 -2.52 -10.07
CA VAL A 44 -27.19 -3.53 -9.37
C VAL A 44 -27.70 -4.92 -9.75
N ALA A 45 -26.85 -5.70 -10.44
CA ALA A 45 -27.16 -7.07 -10.81
C ALA A 45 -26.95 -8.03 -9.63
N SER A 46 -25.89 -7.83 -8.85
CA SER A 46 -25.67 -8.59 -7.61
C SER A 46 -24.95 -7.77 -6.54
N ARG A 47 -25.23 -8.09 -5.29
CA ARG A 47 -24.55 -7.56 -4.12
C ARG A 47 -24.22 -8.70 -3.16
N THR A 48 -22.93 -8.98 -2.99
CA THR A 48 -22.47 -10.02 -2.06
C THR A 48 -21.62 -9.40 -0.95
N PRO A 49 -21.73 -9.88 0.30
CA PRO A 49 -20.80 -9.51 1.34
C PRO A 49 -19.36 -9.80 0.90
N SER A 50 -18.47 -8.86 1.13
CA SER A 50 -17.05 -9.01 0.89
C SER A 50 -16.26 -8.46 2.07
N GLY A 51 -14.97 -8.78 2.13
CA GLY A 51 -14.04 -7.97 2.91
C GLY A 51 -14.03 -6.51 2.42
N PRO A 52 -13.37 -5.60 3.15
CA PRO A 52 -13.21 -4.23 2.69
C PRO A 52 -12.54 -4.21 1.31
N PRO A 53 -12.73 -3.14 0.50
CA PRO A 53 -11.98 -3.00 -0.73
C PRO A 53 -10.49 -3.16 -0.42
N PRO A 54 -9.69 -3.78 -1.30
CA PRO A 54 -8.25 -3.89 -1.08
C PRO A 54 -7.71 -2.47 -0.93
N CYS A 55 -7.42 -2.06 0.31
CA CYS A 55 -6.53 -0.94 0.51
C CYS A 55 -5.20 -1.41 -0.09
N PRO A 56 -4.66 -0.73 -1.13
CA PRO A 56 -3.28 -0.97 -1.46
C PRO A 56 -2.51 -0.77 -0.16
N ILE A 57 -1.63 -1.70 0.09
CA ILE A 57 -1.11 -1.90 1.41
C ILE A 57 0.05 -0.90 1.50
N CYS A 58 0.04 0.00 2.48
CA CYS A 58 0.76 1.26 2.30
C CYS A 58 1.46 1.76 3.58
N LEU A 59 2.37 2.70 3.39
CA LEU A 59 3.17 3.42 4.38
C LEU A 59 2.42 4.62 4.98
N ALA A 60 2.78 4.98 6.21
CA ALA A 60 2.36 6.23 6.82
C ALA A 60 2.96 7.46 6.11
N ARG A 61 2.24 8.58 6.16
CA ARG A 61 2.72 9.91 5.79
C ARG A 61 4.02 10.25 6.55
N GLY A 62 4.96 10.91 5.89
CA GLY A 62 6.23 11.32 6.46
C GLY A 62 7.31 10.24 6.46
N THR A 63 6.96 9.00 6.09
CA THR A 63 7.94 7.91 5.94
C THR A 63 9.03 8.31 4.96
N ARG A 64 10.29 8.19 5.38
CA ARG A 64 11.49 8.62 4.65
C ARG A 64 11.97 7.52 3.73
N ILE A 65 11.77 7.70 2.43
CA ILE A 65 12.24 6.78 1.40
C ILE A 65 13.68 7.11 1.05
N ALA A 66 14.53 6.10 1.03
CA ALA A 66 15.94 6.32 0.75
C ALA A 66 16.19 6.63 -0.74
N THR A 67 16.90 7.73 -1.00
CA THR A 67 17.31 8.13 -2.35
C THR A 67 18.83 8.35 -2.44
N PRO A 68 19.45 8.37 -3.63
CA PRO A 68 20.86 8.69 -3.78
C PRO A 68 21.27 10.07 -3.27
N THR A 69 20.34 11.02 -3.18
CA THR A 69 20.59 12.40 -2.75
C THR A 69 20.13 12.67 -1.31
N GLY A 70 19.76 11.63 -0.57
CA GLY A 70 19.23 11.71 0.80
C GLY A 70 17.76 11.33 0.87
N ASP A 71 17.28 10.98 2.06
CA ASP A 71 15.92 10.44 2.17
C ASP A 71 14.86 11.51 1.90
N VAL A 72 13.75 11.13 1.26
CA VAL A 72 12.63 12.01 0.88
C VAL A 72 11.33 11.46 1.48
N ALA A 73 10.42 12.33 1.93
CA ALA A 73 9.13 11.87 2.43
C ALA A 73 8.30 11.22 1.32
N VAL A 74 7.63 10.13 1.61
CA VAL A 74 6.91 9.33 0.61
C VAL A 74 5.84 10.14 -0.14
N GLU A 75 5.17 11.08 0.53
CA GLU A 75 4.15 11.95 -0.08
C GLU A 75 4.72 13.01 -1.05
N ASP A 76 6.02 13.28 -0.97
CA ASP A 76 6.70 14.28 -1.78
C ASP A 76 7.29 13.69 -3.07
N LEU A 77 7.44 12.37 -3.13
CA LEU A 77 7.96 11.66 -4.30
C LEU A 77 7.00 11.72 -5.50
N ARG A 78 7.56 11.68 -6.70
CA ARG A 78 6.85 11.63 -7.99
C ARG A 78 7.40 10.50 -8.86
N ALA A 79 6.55 10.01 -9.79
CA ALA A 79 7.04 9.07 -10.81
C ALA A 79 8.19 9.72 -11.60
N GLY A 80 9.26 8.97 -11.81
CA GLY A 80 10.52 9.45 -12.37
C GLY A 80 11.61 9.77 -11.33
N ASP A 81 11.24 10.04 -10.07
CA ASP A 81 12.24 10.27 -9.02
C ASP A 81 13.08 9.00 -8.78
N VAL A 82 14.38 9.18 -8.51
CA VAL A 82 15.30 8.05 -8.32
C VAL A 82 15.37 7.68 -6.84
N VAL A 83 15.08 6.43 -6.53
CA VAL A 83 15.18 5.87 -5.18
C VAL A 83 16.17 4.72 -5.16
N TRP A 84 16.54 4.28 -3.95
CA TRP A 84 17.24 3.00 -3.78
C TRP A 84 16.24 1.85 -3.77
N THR A 85 16.48 0.87 -4.64
CA THR A 85 15.73 -0.40 -4.77
C THR A 85 16.67 -1.60 -4.72
N GLN A 86 16.11 -2.78 -4.51
CA GLN A 86 16.88 -4.01 -4.38
C GLN A 86 16.98 -4.72 -5.74
N GLY A 87 18.21 -4.96 -6.20
CA GLY A 87 18.47 -5.81 -7.38
C GLY A 87 18.32 -7.30 -7.08
N GLU A 88 18.46 -8.14 -8.09
CA GLU A 88 18.25 -9.60 -7.98
C GLU A 88 19.15 -10.28 -6.94
N SER A 89 20.37 -9.78 -6.75
CA SER A 89 21.33 -10.31 -5.77
C SER A 89 21.15 -9.76 -4.35
N GLY A 90 20.10 -8.97 -4.12
CA GLY A 90 19.93 -8.24 -2.87
C GLY A 90 20.70 -6.93 -2.79
N ALA A 91 21.48 -6.58 -3.82
CA ALA A 91 22.27 -5.36 -3.88
C ALA A 91 21.40 -4.11 -3.97
N ARG A 92 21.88 -3.00 -3.39
CA ARG A 92 21.24 -1.69 -3.49
C ARG A 92 21.53 -1.07 -4.86
N VAL A 93 20.48 -0.75 -5.61
CA VAL A 93 20.54 -0.19 -6.97
C VAL A 93 19.70 1.08 -7.04
N ALA A 94 20.18 2.11 -7.74
CA ALA A 94 19.41 3.32 -7.96
C ALA A 94 18.49 3.14 -9.16
N ALA A 95 17.19 3.40 -9.01
CA ALA A 95 16.24 3.31 -10.10
C ALA A 95 15.09 4.31 -9.95
N ALA A 96 14.52 4.71 -11.09
CA ALA A 96 13.39 5.63 -11.14
C ALA A 96 12.11 4.97 -10.62
N LEU A 97 11.26 5.72 -9.95
CA LEU A 97 9.91 5.30 -9.61
C LEU A 97 9.06 5.20 -10.89
N VAL A 98 8.47 4.04 -11.13
CA VAL A 98 7.50 3.87 -12.22
C VAL A 98 6.11 4.30 -11.79
N GLU A 99 5.79 4.12 -10.51
CA GLU A 99 4.48 4.49 -9.98
C GLU A 99 4.55 4.94 -8.51
N ILE A 100 3.61 5.81 -8.15
CA ILE A 100 3.28 6.17 -6.77
C ILE A 100 1.76 6.07 -6.58
N GLY A 101 1.37 5.51 -5.44
CA GLY A 101 0.00 5.36 -5.01
C GLY A 101 -0.26 6.07 -3.69
N SER A 102 -1.48 6.58 -3.51
CA SER A 102 -1.95 7.06 -2.21
C SER A 102 -3.42 6.74 -2.02
N THR A 103 -3.78 6.36 -0.80
CA THR A 103 -5.16 6.02 -0.41
C THR A 103 -5.56 6.80 0.83
N PRO A 104 -6.63 7.62 0.79
CA PRO A 104 -7.20 8.23 1.99
C PRO A 104 -7.65 7.17 2.99
N VAL A 105 -7.46 7.43 4.27
CA VAL A 105 -7.82 6.51 5.35
C VAL A 105 -8.75 7.18 6.38
N PRO A 106 -9.67 6.43 7.02
CA PRO A 106 -10.55 6.99 8.03
C PRO A 106 -9.79 7.32 9.32
N ALA A 107 -10.39 8.12 10.20
CA ALA A 107 -9.83 8.44 11.51
C ALA A 107 -9.60 7.21 12.43
N THR A 108 -10.26 6.09 12.13
CA THR A 108 -10.10 4.81 12.85
C THR A 108 -9.02 3.91 12.26
N HIS A 109 -8.24 4.38 11.28
CA HIS A 109 -7.20 3.57 10.65
C HIS A 109 -6.10 3.24 11.66
N GLN A 110 -5.50 2.06 11.49
CA GLN A 110 -4.39 1.60 12.30
C GLN A 110 -3.27 1.11 11.41
N VAL A 111 -2.05 1.40 11.83
CA VAL A 111 -0.81 0.91 11.23
C VAL A 111 -0.07 0.06 12.24
N VAL A 112 0.88 -0.73 11.77
CA VAL A 112 1.87 -1.40 12.60
C VAL A 112 3.03 -0.42 12.78
N TYR A 113 3.33 -0.08 14.03
CA TYR A 113 4.58 0.53 14.43
C TYR A 113 5.60 -0.59 14.61
N LEU A 114 6.39 -0.83 13.57
CA LEU A 114 7.46 -1.83 13.58
C LEU A 114 8.72 -1.21 14.16
N VAL A 115 9.32 -1.88 15.14
CA VAL A 115 10.60 -1.49 15.75
C VAL A 115 11.59 -2.63 15.59
N LEU A 116 12.76 -2.35 15.01
CA LEU A 116 13.87 -3.28 14.92
C LEU A 116 14.88 -3.05 16.05
N SER A 117 15.64 -4.08 16.40
CA SER A 117 16.60 -4.09 17.52
C SER A 117 17.75 -3.11 17.36
N ASP A 118 17.98 -2.61 16.14
CA ASP A 118 18.98 -1.58 15.82
C ASP A 118 18.42 -0.15 15.87
N GLY A 119 17.16 0.01 16.28
CA GLY A 119 16.48 1.30 16.45
C GLY A 119 15.77 1.82 15.20
N ARG A 120 15.83 1.12 14.07
CA ARG A 120 15.01 1.46 12.89
C ARG A 120 13.53 1.25 13.20
N THR A 121 12.69 2.17 12.71
CA THR A 121 11.24 2.11 12.91
C THR A 121 10.48 2.50 11.65
N VAL A 122 9.32 1.87 11.41
CA VAL A 122 8.44 2.20 10.29
C VAL A 122 6.98 1.99 10.65
N ASP A 123 6.14 2.95 10.26
CA ASP A 123 4.68 2.88 10.39
C ASP A 123 4.07 2.44 9.07
N VAL A 124 3.45 1.27 9.06
CA VAL A 124 2.98 0.65 7.82
C VAL A 124 1.72 -0.17 8.02
N SER A 125 0.87 -0.22 6.99
CA SER A 125 -0.36 -1.01 7.01
C SER A 125 -0.05 -2.49 7.29
N PRO A 126 -0.84 -3.18 8.12
CA PRO A 126 -0.53 -4.55 8.55
C PRO A 126 -0.34 -5.58 7.43
N GLY A 127 -0.99 -5.42 6.28
CA GLY A 127 -0.84 -6.38 5.19
C GLY A 127 0.39 -6.13 4.29
N HIS A 128 1.16 -5.06 4.52
CA HIS A 128 2.17 -4.61 3.57
C HIS A 128 3.28 -5.64 3.48
N PRO A 129 3.74 -6.00 2.28
CA PRO A 129 4.71 -7.06 2.13
C PRO A 129 6.06 -6.59 2.67
N THR A 130 6.69 -7.47 3.42
CA THR A 130 8.12 -7.40 3.68
C THR A 130 8.89 -7.80 2.42
N ALA A 131 10.18 -7.48 2.36
CA ALA A 131 11.04 -7.85 1.23
C ALA A 131 11.16 -9.39 1.03
N ASP A 132 10.95 -10.16 2.10
CA ASP A 132 10.98 -11.62 2.11
C ASP A 132 9.60 -12.28 1.90
N GLY A 133 8.56 -11.49 1.59
CA GLY A 133 7.24 -11.99 1.20
C GLY A 133 6.26 -12.26 2.34
N ARG A 134 6.66 -12.04 3.60
CA ARG A 134 5.75 -11.99 4.75
C ARG A 134 4.91 -10.71 4.71
N ARG A 135 3.94 -10.58 5.63
CA ARG A 135 3.24 -9.31 5.89
C ARG A 135 3.81 -8.68 7.13
N VAL A 136 3.92 -7.36 7.15
CA VAL A 136 4.46 -6.65 8.32
C VAL A 136 3.63 -6.92 9.59
N GLY A 137 2.31 -7.04 9.47
CA GLY A 137 1.41 -7.34 10.59
C GLY A 137 1.45 -8.78 11.09
N ASP A 138 2.21 -9.66 10.43
CA ASP A 138 2.47 -11.02 10.87
C ASP A 138 3.82 -11.12 11.60
N LEU A 139 4.64 -10.06 11.60
CA LEU A 139 5.90 -10.02 12.34
C LEU A 139 5.63 -9.96 13.85
N VAL A 140 6.45 -10.67 14.63
CA VAL A 140 6.39 -10.66 16.09
C VAL A 140 7.77 -10.44 16.70
N ALA A 141 7.81 -10.03 17.96
CA ALA A 141 9.06 -9.83 18.68
C ALA A 141 9.91 -11.11 18.69
N GLY A 142 11.19 -10.97 18.36
CA GLY A 142 12.14 -12.09 18.22
C GLY A 142 12.34 -12.59 16.79
N ASP A 143 11.48 -12.21 15.84
CA ASP A 143 11.68 -12.55 14.43
C ASP A 143 12.94 -11.89 13.86
N ALA A 144 13.69 -12.62 13.02
CA ALA A 144 14.74 -12.01 12.22
C ALA A 144 14.11 -11.29 11.01
N TYR A 145 14.46 -10.02 10.81
CA TYR A 145 14.02 -9.24 9.66
C TYR A 145 15.03 -8.17 9.27
N ASP A 146 15.31 -8.08 7.97
CA ASP A 146 16.18 -7.06 7.37
C ASP A 146 17.52 -6.87 8.11
N GLY A 147 18.17 -7.99 8.43
CA GLY A 147 19.47 -8.01 9.13
C GLY A 147 19.41 -7.68 10.63
N ALA A 148 18.23 -7.47 11.20
CA ALA A 148 18.01 -7.19 12.62
C ALA A 148 16.98 -8.15 13.25
N ILE A 149 16.68 -7.96 14.53
CA ILE A 149 15.61 -8.65 15.24
C ILE A 149 14.42 -7.70 15.42
N VAL A 150 13.21 -8.17 15.21
CA VAL A 150 11.99 -7.41 15.53
C VAL A 150 11.93 -7.25 17.05
N ALA A 151 11.98 -6.00 17.52
CA ALA A 151 11.83 -5.67 18.93
C ALA A 151 10.35 -5.60 19.31
N SER A 152 9.52 -4.96 18.48
CA SER A 152 8.06 -4.97 18.60
C SER A 152 7.38 -4.68 17.25
N ALA A 153 6.10 -5.02 17.16
CA ALA A 153 5.25 -4.80 15.99
C ALA A 153 3.81 -4.51 16.47
N ASP A 154 3.60 -3.29 16.98
CA ASP A 154 2.38 -2.93 17.69
C ASP A 154 1.39 -2.22 16.77
N ARG A 155 0.09 -2.51 16.90
CA ARG A 155 -0.96 -1.77 16.17
C ARG A 155 -1.26 -0.46 16.87
N VAL A 156 -1.07 0.64 16.16
CA VAL A 156 -1.28 2.00 16.68
C VAL A 156 -2.31 2.75 15.82
N ALA A 157 -3.04 3.67 16.44
CA ALA A 157 -3.96 4.55 15.72
C ALA A 157 -3.19 5.49 14.79
N TYR A 158 -3.70 5.67 13.57
CA TYR A 158 -3.07 6.51 12.55
C TYR A 158 -4.03 7.61 12.06
N SER A 159 -3.58 8.86 12.17
CA SER A 159 -4.36 10.05 11.81
C SER A 159 -3.76 10.86 10.65
N GLY A 160 -2.81 10.30 9.88
CA GLY A 160 -2.14 11.02 8.78
C GLY A 160 -2.97 11.23 7.50
N GLY A 161 -4.26 10.86 7.55
CA GLY A 161 -5.28 11.17 6.53
C GLY A 161 -5.21 10.33 5.24
N ALA A 162 -4.01 9.91 4.84
CA ALA A 162 -3.79 8.99 3.73
C ALA A 162 -2.54 8.14 3.97
N THR A 163 -2.44 7.00 3.30
CA THR A 163 -1.24 6.16 3.22
C THR A 163 -0.68 6.18 1.81
N PHE A 164 0.57 5.75 1.64
CA PHE A 164 1.32 5.87 0.40
C PHE A 164 2.05 4.58 0.04
N ASP A 165 2.29 4.36 -1.24
CA ASP A 165 3.18 3.28 -1.71
C ASP A 165 3.91 3.71 -2.98
N ILE A 166 5.05 3.09 -3.24
CA ILE A 166 5.92 3.41 -4.36
C ILE A 166 6.32 2.13 -5.09
N LEU A 167 6.52 2.23 -6.40
CA LEU A 167 7.05 1.16 -7.22
C LEU A 167 8.33 1.65 -7.91
N PRO A 168 9.52 1.24 -7.44
CA PRO A 168 10.74 1.47 -8.18
C PRO A 168 10.83 0.59 -9.43
N ALA A 169 11.45 1.09 -10.48
CA ALA A 169 11.86 0.29 -11.63
C ALA A 169 12.90 -0.74 -11.17
N GLY A 170 12.53 -2.01 -11.12
CA GLY A 170 13.45 -3.05 -10.67
C GLY A 170 12.77 -4.40 -10.58
N PRO A 171 13.56 -5.48 -10.48
CA PRO A 171 13.03 -6.84 -10.55
C PRO A 171 12.30 -7.28 -9.27
N THR A 172 12.53 -6.60 -8.14
CA THR A 172 11.99 -7.02 -6.83
C THR A 172 10.80 -6.18 -6.35
N GLY A 173 10.67 -4.94 -6.84
CA GLY A 173 9.75 -3.96 -6.27
C GLY A 173 10.06 -3.54 -4.82
N ALA A 174 11.20 -3.94 -4.27
CA ALA A 174 11.59 -3.62 -2.90
C ALA A 174 12.30 -2.25 -2.80
N TYR A 175 12.13 -1.57 -1.68
CA TYR A 175 12.69 -0.24 -1.43
C TYR A 175 12.98 -0.05 0.07
N TRP A 176 13.75 0.98 0.42
CA TRP A 176 14.03 1.32 1.81
C TRP A 176 13.13 2.45 2.30
N ALA A 177 12.38 2.19 3.37
CA ALA A 177 11.53 3.13 4.08
C ALA A 177 11.99 3.23 5.54
N ASN A 178 12.39 4.43 5.98
CA ASN A 178 13.08 4.67 7.26
C ASN A 178 14.26 3.71 7.49
N GLY A 179 14.96 3.34 6.42
CA GLY A 179 16.05 2.37 6.46
C GLY A 179 15.63 0.91 6.60
N VAL A 180 14.33 0.58 6.60
CA VAL A 180 13.81 -0.79 6.58
C VAL A 180 13.45 -1.18 5.15
N VAL A 181 13.91 -2.33 4.66
CA VAL A 181 13.49 -2.82 3.33
C VAL A 181 12.03 -3.26 3.39
N LEU A 182 11.21 -2.85 2.44
CA LEU A 182 9.81 -3.27 2.29
C LEU A 182 9.53 -3.57 0.80
N GLY A 183 8.48 -4.34 0.53
CA GLY A 183 8.02 -4.62 -0.83
C GLY A 183 6.93 -3.65 -1.28
N SER A 184 6.89 -3.34 -2.57
CA SER A 184 5.75 -2.61 -3.15
C SER A 184 4.49 -3.47 -3.22
N THR A 185 3.33 -2.84 -3.09
CA THR A 185 2.02 -3.43 -3.42
C THR A 185 1.46 -3.02 -4.76
N LEU A 186 2.12 -2.04 -5.39
CA LEU A 186 1.86 -1.65 -6.77
C LEU A 186 2.47 -2.68 -7.73
N ARG A 187 1.89 -2.81 -8.92
CA ARG A 187 2.31 -3.77 -9.95
C ARG A 187 2.19 -3.18 -11.34
#